data_AF-A0A8K0IZ18-F1
#
_entry.id   AF-A0A8K0IZ18-F1
#
_cell.length_a   1.000
_cell.length_b   1.000
_cell.length_c   1.000
_cell.angle_alpha   90.00
_cell.angle_beta   90.00
_cell.angle_gamma   90.00
#
_symmetry.space_group_name_H-M   'P 1'
#
loop_
_entity.id
_entity.type
_entity.pdbx_description
1 polymer ?
#
loop_
_entity_poly.entity_id
_entity_poly.type
_entity_poly.pdbx_seq_one_letter_code
_entity_poly.pdbx_strand_id
1 'polypeptide(L)'
;MDGTRLQEVRRGLDGADIYSIAVSPNVQWLAVSSDKGTVHIFCLRVRVAGEDASNHHAAAQGPGMVHQNSSTSLDAITSPNTGANTSSSLSFMKGVLPKYFSSEWSFARFHLPEVTRYIVAFGAQNTVIIVGMDGSFYRCSFDLVNGGEMLQKEHVHFLKAGKH
;
A
#
# COMPACT_ATOMS: atom_id res chain seq x y z
N MET A 1 10.60 7.97 -18.60
CA MET A 1 10.72 6.94 -17.54
C MET A 1 11.71 5.90 -18.02
N ASP A 2 12.76 5.65 -17.25
CA ASP A 2 13.89 4.79 -17.58
C ASP A 2 13.69 3.31 -17.18
N GLY A 3 12.54 3.00 -16.56
CA GLY A 3 12.23 1.65 -16.08
C GLY A 3 12.97 1.28 -14.79
N THR A 4 13.60 2.24 -14.11
CA THR A 4 14.31 1.99 -12.85
C THR A 4 13.34 1.48 -11.78
N ARG A 5 13.71 0.37 -11.14
CA ARG A 5 12.92 -0.25 -10.05
C ARG A 5 12.86 0.68 -8.85
N LEU A 6 11.65 1.15 -8.51
CA LEU A 6 11.41 2.05 -7.37
C LEU A 6 11.31 1.30 -6.03
N GLN A 7 10.61 0.16 -6.00
CA GLN A 7 10.35 -0.58 -4.76
C GLN A 7 10.16 -2.07 -5.04
N GLU A 8 10.53 -2.90 -4.07
CA GLU A 8 10.26 -4.34 -4.05
C GLU A 8 9.51 -4.67 -2.76
N VAL A 9 8.38 -5.37 -2.87
CA VAL A 9 7.53 -5.75 -1.74
C VAL A 9 7.37 -7.26 -1.66
N ARG A 10 7.20 -7.77 -0.45
CA ARG A 10 7.06 -9.20 -0.15
C ARG A 10 5.66 -9.49 0.36
N ARG A 11 4.87 -10.20 -0.44
CA ARG A 11 3.55 -10.71 -0.06
C ARG A 11 3.61 -11.81 1.01
N GLY A 12 4.58 -12.72 0.91
CA GLY A 12 4.78 -13.80 1.87
C GLY A 12 5.99 -14.67 1.53
N LEU A 13 6.09 -15.84 2.15
CA LEU A 13 7.18 -16.81 1.91
C LEU A 13 6.87 -17.74 0.74
N ASP A 14 5.62 -18.20 0.63
CA ASP A 14 5.23 -19.19 -0.37
C ASP A 14 5.02 -18.56 -1.75
N GLY A 15 5.19 -19.35 -2.82
CA GLY A 15 4.77 -18.95 -4.16
C GLY A 15 3.25 -18.77 -4.24
N ALA A 16 2.79 -17.77 -4.98
CA ALA A 16 1.36 -17.45 -5.10
C ALA A 16 1.04 -16.89 -6.48
N ASP A 17 -0.14 -17.21 -7.00
CA ASP A 17 -0.71 -16.59 -8.17
C ASP A 17 -1.38 -15.29 -7.76
N ILE A 18 -1.01 -14.19 -8.41
CA ILE A 18 -1.60 -12.87 -8.17
C ILE A 18 -2.85 -12.73 -9.04
N TYR A 19 -3.99 -12.43 -8.40
CA TYR A 19 -5.25 -12.27 -9.12
C TYR A 19 -5.54 -10.83 -9.51
N SER A 20 -5.21 -9.87 -8.64
CA SER A 20 -5.47 -8.45 -8.90
C SER A 20 -4.47 -7.57 -8.15
N ILE A 21 -4.15 -6.44 -8.78
CA ILE A 21 -3.33 -5.37 -8.21
C ILE A 21 -4.08 -4.05 -8.40
N ALA A 22 -4.08 -3.19 -7.39
CA ALA A 22 -4.59 -1.82 -7.50
C ALA A 22 -3.66 -0.84 -6.80
N VAL A 23 -3.51 0.35 -7.36
CA VAL A 23 -2.79 1.47 -6.74
C VAL A 23 -3.80 2.48 -6.25
N SER A 24 -3.60 3.04 -5.07
CA SER A 24 -4.51 4.06 -4.55
C SER A 24 -4.42 5.34 -5.39
N PRO A 25 -5.50 6.15 -5.49
CA PRO A 25 -5.47 7.37 -6.29
C PRO A 25 -4.37 8.37 -5.89
N ASN A 26 -3.98 8.36 -4.61
CA ASN A 26 -2.89 9.19 -4.08
C ASN A 26 -1.51 8.53 -4.18
N VAL A 27 -1.40 7.36 -4.81
CA VAL A 27 -0.15 6.63 -5.06
C VAL A 27 0.64 6.28 -3.79
N GLN A 28 -0.03 6.25 -2.64
CA GLN A 28 0.58 5.89 -1.35
C GLN A 28 0.45 4.40 -1.04
N TRP A 29 -0.47 3.69 -1.70
CA TRP A 29 -0.83 2.33 -1.33
C TRP A 29 -0.95 1.42 -2.55
N LEU A 30 -0.52 0.18 -2.36
CA LEU A 30 -0.65 -0.91 -3.32
C LEU A 30 -1.47 -2.04 -2.69
N ALA A 31 -2.60 -2.39 -3.29
CA ALA A 31 -3.41 -3.55 -2.92
C ALA A 31 -3.09 -4.73 -3.83
N VAL A 32 -2.99 -5.93 -3.25
CA VAL A 32 -2.72 -7.18 -4.00
C VAL A 32 -3.57 -8.31 -3.44
N SER A 33 -4.34 -9.01 -4.29
CA SER A 33 -5.00 -10.27 -3.96
C SER A 33 -4.28 -11.46 -4.59
N SER A 34 -4.35 -12.63 -3.94
CA SER A 34 -3.71 -13.86 -4.43
C SER A 34 -4.52 -15.13 -4.18
N ASP A 35 -4.07 -16.25 -4.76
CA ASP A 35 -4.58 -17.60 -4.54
C ASP A 35 -4.46 -18.10 -3.09
N LYS A 36 -3.73 -17.38 -2.23
CA LYS A 36 -3.58 -17.72 -0.81
C LYS A 36 -4.74 -17.29 0.08
N GLY A 37 -5.83 -16.79 -0.51
CA GLY A 37 -6.98 -16.31 0.26
C GLY A 37 -6.62 -15.08 1.08
N THR A 38 -5.76 -14.20 0.55
CA THR A 38 -5.35 -12.99 1.25
C THR A 38 -5.33 -11.77 0.33
N VAL A 39 -5.64 -10.62 0.92
CA VAL A 39 -5.39 -9.30 0.35
C VAL A 39 -4.34 -8.60 1.19
N HIS A 40 -3.34 -8.03 0.54
CA HIS A 40 -2.24 -7.30 1.16
C HIS A 40 -2.26 -5.84 0.72
N ILE A 41 -2.11 -4.91 1.66
CA ILE A 41 -1.79 -3.51 1.40
C ILE A 41 -0.31 -3.27 1.69
N PHE A 42 0.38 -2.61 0.77
CA PHE A 42 1.75 -2.12 0.94
C PHE A 42 1.78 -0.60 0.88
N CYS A 43 2.60 0.01 1.73
CA CYS A 43 2.96 1.42 1.64
C CYS A 43 3.94 1.62 0.47
N LEU A 44 3.62 2.53 -0.44
CA LEU A 44 4.44 2.91 -1.57
C LEU A 44 5.36 4.07 -1.21
N ARG A 45 6.64 3.91 -1.52
CA ARG A 45 7.67 4.93 -1.33
C ARG A 45 7.92 5.67 -2.63
N VAL A 46 6.96 6.47 -3.07
CA VAL A 46 7.17 7.35 -4.22
C VAL A 46 8.12 8.46 -3.79
N ARG A 47 9.38 8.38 -4.25
CA ARG A 47 10.30 9.52 -4.24
C ARG A 47 10.18 10.16 -5.62
N VAL A 48 9.75 11.42 -5.68
CA VAL A 48 9.85 12.19 -6.91
C VAL A 48 11.34 12.34 -7.21
N ALA A 49 11.84 11.64 -8.23
CA ALA A 49 13.16 11.89 -8.78
C ALA A 49 13.09 13.22 -9.52
N GLY A 50 13.42 14.32 -8.83
CA GLY A 50 13.29 15.66 -9.39
C GLY A 50 13.66 16.82 -8.46
N GLU A 51 14.47 16.59 -7.43
CA GLU A 51 15.23 17.68 -6.78
C GLU A 51 16.69 17.25 -6.77
N ASP A 52 17.37 17.60 -7.86
CA ASP A 52 18.80 17.40 -8.00
C ASP A 52 19.54 18.07 -6.84
N ALA A 53 20.54 17.33 -6.37
CA ALA A 53 21.65 17.79 -5.57
C ALA A 53 22.05 19.25 -5.85
N SER A 54 21.72 20.16 -4.93
CA SER A 54 22.54 21.34 -4.71
C SER A 54 22.40 21.90 -3.29
N ASN A 55 23.57 21.94 -2.64
CA ASN A 55 24.02 22.89 -1.62
C ASN A 55 23.66 22.67 -0.14
N HIS A 56 24.70 22.25 0.58
CA HIS A 56 25.14 22.86 1.83
C HIS A 56 24.69 24.32 1.97
N HIS A 57 24.06 24.70 3.08
CA HIS A 57 24.49 25.82 3.93
C HIS A 57 23.65 25.88 5.20
N ALA A 58 24.33 26.17 6.30
CA ALA A 58 23.79 26.38 7.63
C ALA A 58 23.13 27.75 7.78
N ALA A 59 22.35 27.89 8.87
CA ALA A 59 22.08 29.08 9.68
C ALA A 59 20.66 29.70 9.63
N ALA A 60 20.12 29.79 10.86
CA ALA A 60 19.35 30.87 11.46
C ALA A 60 17.92 31.21 10.99
N GLN A 61 17.03 31.21 11.99
CA GLN A 61 15.62 31.60 11.98
C GLN A 61 15.46 33.13 11.95
N GLY A 62 14.40 33.61 11.29
CA GLY A 62 13.81 34.94 11.45
C GLY A 62 12.42 35.01 10.78
N PRO A 63 11.41 35.67 11.36
CA PRO A 63 10.03 35.62 10.85
C PRO A 63 9.66 36.85 10.01
N GLY A 64 8.92 36.66 8.91
CA GLY A 64 8.34 37.75 8.12
C GLY A 64 7.26 37.25 7.15
N MET A 65 6.05 37.78 7.29
CA MET A 65 4.89 37.53 6.42
C MET A 65 4.95 38.38 5.13
N VAL A 66 4.34 37.89 4.03
CA VAL A 66 3.27 38.55 3.21
C VAL A 66 3.32 38.18 1.70
N HIS A 67 2.13 37.82 1.20
CA HIS A 67 1.57 37.85 -0.17
C HIS A 67 1.65 36.67 -1.16
N GLN A 68 0.52 36.59 -1.86
CA GLN A 68 -0.13 35.55 -2.65
C GLN A 68 0.46 35.40 -4.07
N ASN A 69 0.37 34.19 -4.65
CA ASN A 69 -0.05 34.07 -6.04
C ASN A 69 -0.63 32.67 -6.33
N SER A 70 -1.78 32.67 -6.98
CA SER A 70 -2.48 31.46 -7.43
C SER A 70 -1.76 30.84 -8.63
N SER A 71 -1.24 29.63 -8.45
CA SER A 71 -1.04 28.66 -9.51
C SER A 71 -1.19 27.30 -8.88
N THR A 72 -1.99 26.44 -9.50
CA THR A 72 -2.30 25.06 -9.10
C THR A 72 -1.02 24.27 -8.83
N SER A 73 -0.48 24.36 -7.62
CA SER A 73 0.70 23.64 -7.17
C SER A 73 0.25 22.39 -6.43
N LEU A 74 0.89 21.29 -6.78
CA LEU A 74 0.69 19.95 -6.26
C LEU A 74 1.17 19.89 -4.80
N ASP A 75 0.48 20.56 -3.89
CA ASP A 75 0.72 20.46 -2.45
C ASP A 75 0.06 19.20 -1.88
N ALA A 76 0.62 18.04 -2.24
CA ALA A 76 0.33 16.76 -1.58
C ALA A 76 1.43 15.70 -1.83
N ILE A 77 2.72 16.06 -1.74
CA ILE A 77 3.81 15.05 -1.65
C ILE A 77 4.75 15.32 -0.46
N THR A 78 4.32 16.10 0.52
CA THR A 78 4.88 16.02 1.87
C THR A 78 4.21 14.87 2.59
N SER A 79 4.84 13.70 2.48
CA SER A 79 4.47 12.44 3.14
C SER A 79 4.04 12.68 4.60
N PRO A 80 2.75 12.61 4.94
CA PRO A 80 2.30 12.81 6.31
C PRO A 80 2.44 11.48 7.06
N ASN A 81 3.66 11.06 7.41
CA ASN A 81 3.95 9.89 8.27
C ASN A 81 2.97 8.71 8.11
N THR A 82 2.54 8.39 6.89
CA THR A 82 1.65 7.26 6.62
C THR A 82 2.48 5.99 6.78
N GLY A 83 1.98 5.05 7.58
CA GLY A 83 2.78 4.02 8.22
C GLY A 83 3.76 3.30 7.28
N ALA A 84 4.97 3.08 7.78
CA ALA A 84 5.97 2.31 7.05
C ALA A 84 5.57 0.83 7.05
N ASN A 85 5.81 0.15 5.93
CA ASN A 85 5.75 -1.29 5.89
C ASN A 85 6.77 -1.93 6.84
N THR A 86 6.38 -3.03 7.48
CA THR A 86 7.26 -3.75 8.39
C THR A 86 8.42 -4.39 7.63
N SER A 87 9.62 -3.88 7.82
CA SER A 87 10.86 -4.55 7.41
C SER A 87 11.16 -5.70 8.38
N SER A 88 11.67 -6.83 7.89
CA SER A 88 12.03 -7.97 8.74
C SER A 88 13.05 -7.57 9.83
N SER A 89 12.91 -8.08 11.06
CA SER A 89 13.73 -7.73 12.24
C SER A 89 15.20 -8.19 12.20
N LEU A 90 15.72 -8.62 11.05
CA LEU A 90 17.10 -9.11 10.90
C LEU A 90 18.07 -8.02 10.44
N SER A 91 17.82 -6.76 10.82
CA SER A 91 18.65 -5.60 10.48
C SER A 91 20.09 -5.68 11.02
N PHE A 92 20.36 -6.56 11.98
CA PHE A 92 21.69 -6.80 12.55
C PHE A 92 22.67 -7.55 11.61
N MET A 93 22.20 -8.17 10.52
CA MET A 93 23.03 -8.97 9.60
C MET A 93 22.96 -8.47 8.14
N LYS A 94 22.76 -7.16 7.92
CA LYS A 94 22.64 -6.55 6.58
C LYS A 94 23.79 -6.87 5.59
N GLY A 95 24.92 -7.40 6.06
CA GLY A 95 26.06 -7.81 5.22
C GLY A 95 26.20 -9.31 4.93
N VAL A 96 25.41 -10.18 5.59
CA VAL A 96 25.58 -11.66 5.54
C VAL A 96 24.30 -12.38 5.10
N LEU A 97 23.18 -11.67 5.06
CA LEU A 97 21.88 -12.24 4.75
C LEU A 97 21.54 -12.05 3.26
N PRO A 98 20.96 -13.05 2.58
CA PRO A 98 20.53 -12.90 1.20
C PRO A 98 19.59 -11.70 1.01
N LYS A 99 19.73 -10.96 -0.10
CA LYS A 99 18.98 -9.71 -0.38
C LYS A 99 17.46 -9.83 -0.24
N TYR A 100 16.90 -11.02 -0.45
CA TYR A 100 15.47 -11.26 -0.30
C TYR A 100 14.99 -11.17 1.17
N PHE A 101 15.88 -11.21 2.15
CA PHE A 101 15.52 -11.00 3.56
C PHE A 101 15.29 -9.53 3.92
N SER A 102 15.77 -8.55 3.13
CA SER A 102 15.51 -7.13 3.37
C SER A 102 14.19 -6.62 2.78
N SER A 103 13.41 -7.48 2.12
CA SER A 103 12.13 -7.10 1.50
C SER A 103 11.08 -6.72 2.54
N GLU A 104 10.17 -5.85 2.14
CA GLU A 104 9.19 -5.24 3.04
C GLU A 104 7.89 -6.02 3.00
N TRP A 105 7.36 -6.38 4.17
CA TRP A 105 6.12 -7.13 4.27
C TRP A 105 4.90 -6.23 4.06
N SER A 106 3.72 -6.83 3.89
CA SER A 106 2.49 -6.05 3.79
C SER A 106 2.27 -5.20 5.04
N PHE A 107 1.93 -3.94 4.82
CA PHE A 107 1.54 -3.00 5.86
C PHE A 107 0.23 -3.43 6.52
N ALA A 108 -0.77 -3.84 5.72
CA ALA A 108 -2.00 -4.42 6.24
C ALA A 108 -2.40 -5.69 5.46
N ARG A 109 -3.18 -6.57 6.08
CA ARG A 109 -3.63 -7.85 5.49
C ARG A 109 -5.07 -8.17 5.86
N PHE A 110 -5.81 -8.73 4.91
CA PHE A 110 -7.11 -9.32 5.13
C PHE A 110 -7.11 -10.79 4.69
N HIS A 111 -7.78 -11.65 5.43
CA HIS A 111 -7.99 -13.06 5.08
C HIS A 111 -9.36 -13.23 4.47
N LEU A 112 -9.41 -13.88 3.32
CA LEU A 112 -10.62 -14.20 2.61
C LEU A 112 -11.06 -15.62 2.99
N PRO A 113 -12.35 -15.83 3.31
CA PRO A 113 -12.82 -17.12 3.79
C PRO A 113 -12.90 -18.16 2.68
N GLU A 114 -13.28 -17.75 1.46
CA GLU A 114 -13.55 -18.67 0.36
C GLU A 114 -12.41 -18.71 -0.66
N VAL A 115 -12.18 -19.89 -1.23
CA VAL A 115 -11.20 -20.10 -2.30
C VAL A 115 -11.84 -19.77 -3.65
N THR A 116 -11.83 -18.49 -4.00
CA THR A 116 -12.19 -17.98 -5.33
C THR A 116 -11.19 -16.94 -5.80
N ARG A 117 -11.36 -16.42 -7.02
CA ARG A 117 -10.56 -15.28 -7.49
C ARG A 117 -11.21 -13.99 -7.04
N TYR A 118 -10.39 -13.07 -6.57
CA TYR A 118 -10.83 -11.78 -6.07
C TYR A 118 -10.16 -10.65 -6.82
N ILE A 119 -10.96 -9.68 -7.26
CA ILE A 119 -10.47 -8.39 -7.73
C ILE A 119 -10.47 -7.39 -6.57
N VAL A 120 -9.51 -6.47 -6.57
CA VAL A 120 -9.35 -5.46 -5.51
C VAL A 120 -9.35 -4.05 -6.09
N ALA A 121 -9.94 -3.12 -5.35
CA ALA A 121 -9.92 -1.70 -5.66
C ALA A 121 -9.87 -0.88 -4.36
N PHE A 122 -9.35 0.35 -4.42
CA PHE A 122 -9.44 1.27 -3.28
C PHE A 122 -10.80 1.98 -3.27
N GLY A 123 -11.46 1.94 -2.13
CA GLY A 123 -12.66 2.72 -1.85
C GLY A 123 -12.35 4.05 -1.16
N ALA A 124 -13.40 4.76 -0.76
CA ALA A 124 -13.27 5.94 0.10
C ALA A 124 -12.87 5.54 1.53
N GLN A 125 -12.42 6.51 2.34
CA GLN A 125 -12.23 6.33 3.80
C GLN A 125 -11.35 5.11 4.13
N ASN A 126 -10.11 5.09 3.62
CA ASN A 126 -9.12 4.04 3.93
C ASN A 126 -9.65 2.60 3.80
N THR A 127 -10.54 2.38 2.83
CA THR A 127 -11.11 1.07 2.54
C THR A 127 -10.57 0.45 1.27
N VAL A 128 -10.60 -0.87 1.25
CA VAL A 128 -10.38 -1.72 0.10
C VAL A 128 -11.69 -2.44 -0.18
N ILE A 129 -12.12 -2.37 -1.43
CA ILE A 129 -13.23 -3.14 -1.96
C ILE A 129 -12.64 -4.42 -2.56
N ILE A 130 -13.23 -5.56 -2.21
CA ILE A 130 -12.81 -6.88 -2.66
C ILE A 130 -14.05 -7.58 -3.23
N VAL A 131 -13.99 -8.02 -4.48
CA VAL A 131 -15.11 -8.70 -5.15
C VAL A 131 -14.66 -10.07 -5.63
N GLY A 132 -15.33 -11.12 -5.16
CA GLY A 132 -15.08 -12.51 -5.54
C GLY A 132 -15.89 -12.96 -6.75
N MET A 133 -15.33 -13.87 -7.54
CA MET A 133 -16.05 -14.48 -8.67
C MET A 133 -17.26 -15.32 -8.25
N ASP A 134 -17.34 -15.71 -6.98
CA ASP A 134 -18.48 -16.39 -6.36
C ASP A 134 -19.63 -15.42 -6.02
N GLY A 135 -19.48 -14.12 -6.31
CA GLY A 135 -20.45 -13.09 -5.98
C GLY A 135 -20.28 -12.48 -4.59
N SER A 136 -19.22 -12.83 -3.87
CA SER A 136 -18.90 -12.21 -2.58
C SER A 136 -18.36 -10.79 -2.77
N PHE A 137 -18.68 -9.93 -1.84
CA PHE A 137 -18.20 -8.56 -1.76
C PHE A 137 -17.80 -8.25 -0.34
N TYR A 138 -16.60 -7.71 -0.18
CA TYR A 138 -16.09 -7.24 1.10
C TYR A 138 -15.67 -5.79 0.97
N ARG A 139 -15.97 -5.00 2.00
CA ARG A 139 -15.36 -3.69 2.22
C ARG A 139 -14.56 -3.76 3.51
N CYS A 140 -13.25 -3.64 3.42
CA CYS A 140 -12.35 -3.74 4.56
C CYS A 140 -11.62 -2.42 4.76
N SER A 141 -11.58 -1.91 5.98
CA SER A 141 -10.77 -0.74 6.34
C SER A 141 -9.43 -1.16 6.93
N PHE A 142 -8.37 -0.41 6.66
CA PHE A 142 -7.05 -0.62 7.28
C PHE A 142 -6.61 0.60 8.09
N ASP A 143 -5.93 0.39 9.21
CA ASP A 143 -5.36 1.47 10.03
C ASP A 143 -4.20 2.12 9.24
N LEU A 144 -4.29 3.43 8.97
CA LEU A 144 -3.31 4.18 8.18
C LEU A 144 -1.95 4.38 8.88
N VAL A 145 -1.92 4.21 10.21
CA VAL A 145 -0.76 4.43 11.06
C VAL A 145 -0.10 3.10 11.41
N ASN A 146 -0.88 2.17 11.95
CA ASN A 146 -0.36 0.92 12.51
C ASN A 146 -0.44 -0.26 11.54
N GLY A 147 -1.27 -0.17 10.50
CA GLY A 147 -1.50 -1.28 9.57
C GLY A 147 -2.09 -2.50 10.27
N GLY A 148 -1.55 -3.68 10.00
CA GLY A 148 -1.95 -4.94 10.64
C GLY A 148 -3.14 -5.63 9.97
N GLU A 149 -3.97 -6.31 10.77
CA GLU A 149 -5.17 -6.96 10.24
C GLU A 149 -6.21 -5.91 9.85
N MET A 150 -6.76 -6.02 8.64
CA MET A 150 -7.83 -5.14 8.19
C MET A 150 -9.16 -5.52 8.84
N LEU A 151 -9.98 -4.52 9.14
CA LEU A 151 -11.31 -4.72 9.69
C LEU A 151 -12.35 -4.80 8.57
N GLN A 152 -13.08 -5.92 8.49
CA GLN A 152 -14.25 -6.03 7.64
C GLN A 152 -15.36 -5.08 8.12
N LYS A 153 -15.79 -4.17 7.25
CA LYS A 153 -16.89 -3.22 7.49
C LYS A 153 -18.20 -3.70 6.89
N GLU A 154 -18.13 -4.38 5.76
CA GLU A 154 -19.29 -4.85 5.03
C GLU A 154 -18.97 -6.16 4.33
N HIS A 155 -19.95 -7.05 4.28
CA HIS A 155 -19.89 -8.28 3.51
C HIS A 155 -21.27 -8.58 2.93
N VAL A 156 -21.32 -8.78 1.62
CA VAL A 156 -22.56 -9.11 0.89
C VAL A 156 -22.28 -10.23 -0.10
N HIS A 157 -23.23 -11.14 -0.25
CA HIS A 157 -23.20 -12.18 -1.27
C HIS A 157 -24.32 -11.93 -2.28
N PHE A 158 -23.96 -11.52 -3.50
CA PHE A 158 -24.92 -11.07 -4.50
C PHE A 158 -25.50 -12.20 -5.35
N LEU A 159 -24.83 -13.36 -5.39
CA LEU A 159 -25.31 -14.54 -6.11
C LEU A 159 -26.04 -15.46 -5.12
N LYS A 160 -27.34 -15.69 -5.35
CA LYS A 160 -28.07 -16.70 -4.58
C LYS A 160 -27.51 -18.07 -4.91
N ALA A 161 -27.26 -18.90 -3.90
CA ALA A 161 -27.01 -20.32 -4.12
C ALA A 161 -28.21 -20.89 -4.91
N GLY A 162 -27.96 -21.36 -6.12
CA GLY A 162 -28.97 -22.05 -6.91
C GLY A 162 -29.47 -23.23 -6.09
N LYS A 163 -30.76 -23.22 -5.74
CA LYS A 163 -31.42 -24.43 -5.25
C LYS A 163 -31.44 -25.40 -6.44
N HIS A 164 -30.50 -26.33 -6.45
CA HIS A 164 -30.61 -27.55 -7.24
C HIS A 164 -31.64 -28.48 -6.59
#